data_AF-A0A059X7W4-F1
#
_entry.id   AF-A0A059X7W4-F1
#
_cell.length_a   1.000
_cell.length_b   1.000
_cell.length_c   1.000
_cell.angle_alpha   90.00
_cell.angle_beta   90.00
_cell.angle_gamma   90.00
#
_symmetry.space_group_name_H-M   'P 1'
#
loop_
_entity.id
_entity.type
_entity.pdbx_description
1 polymer ?
#
loop_
_entity_poly.entity_id
_entity_poly.type
_entity_poly.pdbx_seq_one_letter_code
_entity_poly.pdbx_strand_id
1 'polypeptide(L)'
;MGADKIWGKVEITALCVALVDMHKYKIAGQHLDYEDSVFEIKSGDILAYSPTEEFDAFLDIDPIRKISSILDIKRSTDRILGPALIDFEGHRIEVELPQKDWQNYVELRSDSAIKGLLASNVVFPAILQAMNYVRDLSSSQLEDAKASMRWCRSLVAKLQAANIAINGSAEDTFRSAQEILKEPITRGLSDILEELHRTNA
;
A
#
# COMPACT_ATOMS: atom_id res chain seq x y z
N MET A 1 2.26 20.54 -9.28
CA MET A 1 2.24 19.93 -7.94
C MET A 1 2.89 18.57 -8.04
N GLY A 2 3.84 18.23 -7.17
CA GLY A 2 4.43 16.89 -7.16
C GLY A 2 3.48 15.89 -6.48
N ALA A 3 3.65 14.60 -6.79
CA ALA A 3 2.84 13.50 -6.24
C ALA A 3 2.95 13.38 -4.70
N ASP A 4 3.96 14.00 -4.11
CA ASP A 4 4.26 14.10 -2.67
C ASP A 4 3.29 15.00 -1.87
N LYS A 5 2.34 15.66 -2.54
CA LYS A 5 1.43 16.64 -1.90
C LYS A 5 -0.06 16.29 -1.97
N ILE A 6 -0.40 15.07 -2.39
CA ILE A 6 -1.78 14.61 -2.53
C ILE A 6 -2.15 13.79 -1.28
N TRP A 7 -3.23 14.16 -0.57
CA TRP A 7 -3.67 13.54 0.68
C TRP A 7 -5.20 13.38 0.70
N GLY A 8 -5.67 12.21 1.12
CA GLY A 8 -7.09 11.89 1.27
C GLY A 8 -7.66 11.12 0.07
N LYS A 9 -8.99 11.11 -0.04
CA LYS A 9 -9.68 10.49 -1.18
C LYS A 9 -9.27 11.19 -2.47
N VAL A 10 -8.73 10.44 -3.42
CA VAL A 10 -8.35 10.92 -4.73
C VAL A 10 -9.29 10.32 -5.76
N GLU A 11 -9.82 11.19 -6.60
CA GLU A 11 -10.64 10.83 -7.76
C GLU A 11 -9.84 11.24 -9.01
N ILE A 12 -9.54 10.26 -9.87
CA ILE A 12 -8.83 10.50 -11.13
C ILE A 12 -9.79 10.29 -12.28
N THR A 13 -9.94 11.32 -13.11
CA THR A 13 -10.63 11.25 -14.40
C THR A 13 -9.65 11.65 -15.50
N ALA A 14 -9.44 10.76 -16.47
CA ALA A 14 -8.64 11.06 -17.64
C ALA A 14 -9.55 11.48 -18.81
N LEU A 15 -9.16 12.54 -19.52
CA LEU A 15 -9.86 13.08 -20.67
C LEU A 15 -8.89 13.20 -21.86
N CYS A 16 -9.35 12.84 -23.05
CA CYS A 16 -8.67 13.20 -24.30
C CYS A 16 -9.31 14.48 -24.85
N VAL A 17 -8.52 15.55 -24.98
CA VAL A 17 -9.01 16.87 -25.41
C VAL A 17 -8.35 17.28 -26.72
N ALA A 18 -9.12 17.85 -27.63
CA ALA A 18 -8.61 18.42 -28.87
C ALA A 18 -7.81 19.70 -28.58
N LEU A 19 -6.55 19.75 -29.02
CA LEU A 19 -5.71 20.94 -28.85
C LEU A 19 -5.87 21.96 -29.98
N VAL A 20 -6.31 21.50 -31.15
CA VAL A 20 -6.50 22.30 -32.36
C VAL A 20 -7.84 21.96 -32.99
N ASP A 21 -8.35 22.87 -33.81
CA ASP A 21 -9.53 22.61 -34.62
C ASP A 21 -9.23 21.52 -35.64
N MET A 22 -10.12 20.53 -35.75
CA MET A 22 -10.02 19.44 -36.72
C MET A 22 -11.30 19.39 -37.54
N HIS A 23 -11.17 19.81 -38.79
CA HIS A 23 -12.23 19.73 -39.77
C HIS A 23 -12.31 18.33 -40.36
N LYS A 24 -13.52 17.85 -40.58
CA LYS A 24 -13.81 16.52 -41.13
C LYS A 24 -13.16 15.34 -40.37
N TYR A 25 -13.15 15.39 -39.03
CA TYR A 25 -12.59 14.33 -38.20
C TYR A 25 -13.36 13.00 -38.37
N LYS A 26 -12.63 11.88 -38.46
CA LYS A 26 -13.16 10.50 -38.48
C LYS A 26 -12.42 9.62 -37.49
N ILE A 27 -13.15 8.73 -36.82
CA ILE A 27 -12.59 7.76 -35.88
C ILE A 27 -12.35 6.43 -36.61
N ALA A 28 -11.13 5.89 -36.49
CA ALA A 28 -10.82 4.56 -37.00
C ALA A 28 -11.61 3.50 -36.22
N GLY A 29 -12.44 2.71 -36.91
CA GLY A 29 -13.31 1.70 -36.29
C GLY A 29 -14.64 2.24 -35.78
N GLN A 30 -15.14 3.37 -36.30
CA GLN A 30 -16.47 3.86 -35.96
C GLN A 30 -17.57 2.85 -36.35
N HIS A 31 -18.65 2.85 -35.58
CA HIS A 31 -19.79 1.95 -35.80
C HIS A 31 -20.40 2.16 -37.19
N LEU A 32 -20.96 1.09 -37.77
CA LEU A 32 -21.48 1.10 -39.15
C LEU A 32 -22.51 2.22 -39.37
N ASP A 33 -23.36 2.49 -38.38
CA ASP A 33 -24.38 3.54 -38.43
C ASP A 33 -23.81 4.96 -38.64
N TYR A 34 -22.52 5.17 -38.39
CA TYR A 34 -21.83 6.45 -38.58
C TYR A 34 -20.96 6.48 -39.85
N GLU A 35 -20.82 5.36 -40.56
CA GLU A 35 -20.33 5.17 -41.94
C GLU A 35 -19.40 6.29 -42.48
N ASP A 36 -19.93 7.26 -43.23
CA ASP A 36 -19.19 8.33 -43.87
C ASP A 36 -19.23 9.67 -43.12
N SER A 37 -19.84 9.67 -41.94
CA SER A 37 -19.99 10.86 -41.12
C SER A 37 -18.63 11.43 -40.77
N VAL A 38 -18.56 12.75 -40.81
CA VAL A 38 -17.40 13.53 -40.40
C VAL A 38 -17.84 14.53 -39.35
N PHE A 39 -16.98 14.75 -38.36
CA PHE A 39 -17.27 15.63 -37.25
C PHE A 39 -16.40 16.89 -37.32
N GLU A 40 -17.00 18.02 -37.00
CA GLU A 40 -16.28 19.28 -36.82
C GLU A 40 -15.90 19.37 -35.34
N ILE A 41 -14.61 19.22 -35.05
CA ILE A 41 -14.07 19.26 -33.69
C ILE A 41 -13.35 20.59 -33.49
N LYS A 42 -13.66 21.27 -32.39
CA LYS A 42 -12.99 22.50 -32.00
C LYS A 42 -11.94 22.24 -30.92
N SER A 43 -10.95 23.12 -30.84
CA SER A 43 -10.03 23.18 -29.72
C SER A 43 -10.81 23.27 -28.40
N GLY A 44 -10.50 22.37 -27.47
CA GLY A 44 -11.19 22.22 -26.19
C GLY A 44 -12.25 21.12 -26.13
N ASP A 45 -12.68 20.55 -27.26
CA ASP A 45 -13.66 19.46 -27.26
C ASP A 45 -13.08 18.17 -26.65
N ILE A 46 -13.91 17.46 -25.87
CA ILE A 46 -13.55 16.17 -25.26
C ILE A 46 -13.87 15.05 -26.25
N LEU A 47 -12.84 14.28 -26.62
CA LEU A 47 -12.92 13.19 -27.58
C LEU A 47 -13.13 11.83 -26.92
N ALA A 48 -12.66 11.66 -25.69
CA ALA A 48 -12.84 10.45 -24.90
C ALA A 48 -12.72 10.76 -23.41
N TYR A 49 -13.36 9.93 -22.59
CA TYR A 49 -13.20 9.96 -21.14
C TYR A 49 -12.97 8.54 -20.61
N SER A 50 -12.18 8.44 -19.55
CA SER A 50 -12.04 7.22 -18.75
C SER A 50 -12.97 7.30 -17.54
N PRO A 51 -13.59 6.19 -17.10
CA PRO A 51 -14.31 6.15 -15.83
C PRO A 51 -13.47 6.71 -14.68
N THR A 52 -14.12 7.40 -13.75
CA THR A 52 -13.42 7.91 -12.57
C THR A 52 -12.95 6.76 -11.71
N GLU A 53 -11.64 6.69 -11.50
CA GLU A 53 -11.03 5.77 -10.54
C GLU A 53 -10.86 6.48 -9.21
N GLU A 54 -11.25 5.81 -8.13
CA GLU A 54 -11.14 6.34 -6.77
C GLU A 54 -10.12 5.52 -5.96
N PHE A 55 -9.22 6.22 -5.26
CA PHE A 55 -8.35 5.58 -4.28
C PHE A 55 -7.97 6.55 -3.16
N ASP A 56 -7.65 6.02 -1.99
CA ASP A 56 -7.14 6.83 -0.90
C ASP A 56 -5.62 7.03 -1.05
N ALA A 57 -5.19 8.27 -1.27
CA ALA A 57 -3.78 8.65 -1.27
C ALA A 57 -3.37 9.07 0.14
N PHE A 58 -2.53 8.27 0.79
CA PHE A 58 -1.94 8.61 2.08
C PHE A 58 -0.54 9.21 1.88
N LEU A 59 -0.23 10.29 2.62
CA LEU A 59 1.01 11.03 2.47
C LEU A 59 2.23 10.15 2.80
N ASP A 60 3.22 10.28 1.93
CA ASP A 60 4.30 9.34 1.69
C ASP A 60 5.57 9.77 2.42
N ILE A 61 5.88 9.18 3.59
CA ILE A 61 7.21 9.34 4.20
C ILE A 61 7.52 8.11 5.08
N ASP A 62 8.01 7.03 4.47
CA ASP A 62 8.90 6.07 5.16
C ASP A 62 9.55 5.09 4.13
N PRO A 63 10.77 4.58 4.35
CA PRO A 63 11.40 3.57 3.50
C PRO A 63 10.65 2.22 3.39
N ILE A 64 9.53 2.10 4.11
CA ILE A 64 8.54 1.00 4.12
C ILE A 64 7.59 1.07 2.89
N ARG A 65 7.74 2.03 1.97
CA ARG A 65 6.89 2.22 0.77
C ARG A 65 6.59 0.97 -0.07
N LYS A 66 7.47 -0.04 -0.07
CA LYS A 66 7.23 -1.29 -0.79
C LYS A 66 6.52 -2.35 0.07
N ILE A 67 6.64 -2.29 1.39
CA ILE A 67 6.02 -3.24 2.31
C ILE A 67 4.60 -2.78 2.69
N SER A 68 4.34 -1.47 2.70
CA SER A 68 2.97 -0.95 2.79
C SER A 68 2.07 -1.41 1.64
N SER A 69 2.60 -1.78 0.47
CA SER A 69 1.78 -2.30 -0.63
C SER A 69 1.31 -3.74 -0.44
N ILE A 70 1.93 -4.49 0.48
CA ILE A 70 1.55 -5.87 0.79
C ILE A 70 0.76 -5.99 2.10
N LEU A 71 0.72 -4.92 2.89
CA LEU A 71 0.04 -4.86 4.18
C LEU A 71 -1.17 -3.93 4.06
N ASP A 72 -2.26 -4.28 4.71
CA ASP A 72 -3.39 -3.39 4.94
C ASP A 72 -3.71 -3.38 6.44
N ILE A 73 -4.05 -2.22 6.98
CA ILE A 73 -4.44 -2.06 8.38
C ILE A 73 -5.85 -1.51 8.35
N LYS A 74 -6.81 -2.25 8.89
CA LYS A 74 -8.23 -1.94 8.79
C LYS A 74 -8.93 -1.94 10.14
N ARG A 75 -10.05 -1.23 10.19
CA ARG A 75 -10.96 -1.21 11.34
C ARG A 75 -11.82 -2.47 11.34
N SER A 76 -11.93 -3.13 12.50
CA SER A 76 -12.92 -4.18 12.73
C SER A 76 -14.35 -3.63 12.70
N THR A 77 -15.25 -4.35 12.03
CA THR A 77 -16.68 -3.98 11.93
C THR A 77 -17.46 -4.39 13.18
N ASP A 78 -17.03 -5.44 13.87
CA ASP A 78 -17.73 -6.12 14.96
C ASP A 78 -17.04 -5.97 16.33
N ARG A 79 -15.72 -5.76 16.38
CA ARG A 79 -14.96 -5.71 17.64
C ARG A 79 -14.67 -4.28 18.11
N ILE A 80 -15.29 -3.86 19.21
CA ILE A 80 -14.99 -2.56 19.85
C ILE A 80 -13.64 -2.58 20.59
N LEU A 81 -13.36 -3.67 21.30
CA LEU A 81 -12.16 -3.93 22.09
C LEU A 81 -11.65 -5.35 21.80
N GLY A 82 -10.39 -5.63 22.15
CA GLY A 82 -9.81 -6.97 22.03
C GLY A 82 -8.41 -6.94 21.42
N PRO A 83 -7.85 -8.10 21.04
CA PRO A 83 -6.59 -8.15 20.34
C PRO A 83 -6.73 -7.69 18.88
N ALA A 84 -5.64 -7.16 18.32
CA ALA A 84 -5.46 -7.07 16.88
C ALA A 84 -5.39 -8.49 16.28
N LEU A 85 -5.99 -8.68 15.11
CA LEU A 85 -5.94 -9.93 14.36
C LEU A 85 -5.14 -9.74 13.07
N ILE A 86 -4.53 -10.83 12.59
CA ILE A 86 -3.83 -10.85 11.32
C ILE A 86 -4.39 -11.95 10.42
N ASP A 87 -4.61 -11.61 9.17
CA ASP A 87 -5.08 -12.52 8.13
C ASP A 87 -4.10 -12.53 6.94
N PHE A 88 -3.86 -13.72 6.42
CA PHE A 88 -2.95 -14.02 5.31
C PHE A 88 -3.68 -14.59 4.09
N GLU A 89 -4.98 -14.89 4.17
CA GLU A 89 -5.74 -15.55 3.09
C GLU A 89 -5.95 -14.64 1.88
N GLY A 90 -5.98 -13.33 2.10
CA GLY A 90 -6.21 -12.33 1.07
C GLY A 90 -5.03 -12.07 0.13
N HIS A 91 -5.22 -11.11 -0.77
CA HIS A 91 -4.12 -10.62 -1.62
C HIS A 91 -3.12 -9.75 -0.86
N ARG A 92 -3.51 -9.19 0.29
CA ARG A 92 -2.69 -8.41 1.20
C ARG A 92 -2.68 -9.08 2.56
N ILE A 93 -1.64 -8.84 3.34
CA ILE A 93 -1.63 -9.14 4.78
C ILE A 93 -2.59 -8.15 5.42
N GLU A 94 -3.64 -8.61 6.09
CA GLU A 94 -4.62 -7.73 6.72
C GLU A 94 -4.43 -7.73 8.24
N VAL A 95 -4.15 -6.56 8.80
CA VAL A 95 -4.12 -6.33 10.24
C VAL A 95 -5.42 -5.64 10.63
N GLU A 96 -6.28 -6.37 11.33
CA GLU A 96 -7.57 -5.86 11.77
C GLU A 96 -7.51 -5.40 13.23
N LEU A 97 -7.60 -4.09 13.43
CA LEU A 97 -7.62 -3.46 14.75
C LEU A 97 -9.05 -3.35 15.27
N PRO A 98 -9.30 -3.60 16.57
CA PRO A 98 -10.59 -3.29 17.17
C PRO A 98 -10.84 -1.78 17.10
N GLN A 99 -12.12 -1.37 17.14
CA GLN A 99 -12.51 0.01 16.82
C GLN A 99 -11.79 1.07 17.66
N LYS A 100 -11.53 0.80 18.94
CA LYS A 100 -10.78 1.73 19.82
C LYS A 100 -9.32 1.89 19.38
N ASP A 101 -8.64 0.78 19.10
CA ASP A 101 -7.23 0.83 18.69
C ASP A 101 -7.07 1.38 17.28
N TRP A 102 -8.06 1.16 16.41
CA TRP A 102 -8.12 1.83 15.11
C TRP A 102 -8.21 3.35 15.24
N GLN A 103 -9.03 3.87 16.15
CA GLN A 103 -9.12 5.31 16.39
C GLN A 103 -7.78 5.87 16.86
N ASN A 104 -7.16 5.24 17.86
CA ASN A 104 -5.82 5.61 18.32
C ASN A 104 -4.81 5.56 17.16
N TYR A 105 -4.81 4.49 16.37
CA TYR A 105 -3.92 4.34 15.22
C TYR A 105 -4.11 5.44 14.17
N VAL A 106 -5.35 5.84 13.87
CA VAL A 106 -5.65 6.91 12.91
C VAL A 106 -5.20 8.28 13.44
N GLU A 107 -5.34 8.55 14.72
CA GLU A 107 -4.83 9.77 15.34
C GLU A 107 -3.30 9.79 15.29
N LEU A 108 -2.67 8.71 15.74
CA LEU A 108 -1.21 8.60 15.85
C LEU A 108 -0.52 8.60 14.48
N ARG A 109 -1.09 7.95 13.45
CA ARG A 109 -0.44 7.85 12.12
C ARG A 109 -0.28 9.19 11.41
N SER A 110 -1.03 10.21 11.84
CA SER A 110 -0.94 11.56 11.29
C SER A 110 0.27 12.33 11.80
N ASP A 111 0.82 11.93 12.95
CA ASP A 111 1.97 12.58 13.57
C ASP A 111 3.27 11.96 13.02
N SER A 112 4.11 12.81 12.43
CA SER A 112 5.40 12.39 11.89
C SER A 112 6.41 11.97 12.94
N ALA A 113 6.26 12.41 14.19
CA ALA A 113 7.21 12.16 15.27
C ALA A 113 7.13 10.74 15.86
N ILE A 114 6.06 9.99 15.54
CA ILE A 114 5.80 8.64 16.10
C ILE A 114 5.67 7.57 15.01
N LYS A 115 6.18 7.84 13.81
CA LYS A 115 6.10 6.94 12.65
C LYS A 115 6.91 5.66 12.83
N GLY A 116 8.15 5.78 13.29
CA GLY A 116 8.98 4.66 13.69
C GLY A 116 8.30 3.82 14.78
N LEU A 117 7.61 4.47 15.72
CA LEU A 117 6.89 3.78 16.78
C LEU A 117 5.72 2.94 16.23
N LEU A 118 4.94 3.47 15.29
CA LEU A 118 3.88 2.70 14.64
C LEU A 118 4.45 1.57 13.76
N ALA A 119 5.56 1.83 13.07
CA ALA A 119 6.26 0.80 12.31
C ALA A 119 6.74 -0.35 13.21
N SER A 120 7.28 -0.06 14.40
CA SER A 120 7.76 -1.09 15.33
C SER A 120 6.64 -1.87 16.01
N ASN A 121 5.49 -1.23 16.27
CA ASN A 121 4.40 -1.84 17.04
C ASN A 121 3.32 -2.51 16.18
N VAL A 122 3.13 -2.09 14.94
CA VAL A 122 2.05 -2.60 14.08
C VAL A 122 2.62 -3.32 12.86
N VAL A 123 3.50 -2.65 12.12
CA VAL A 123 4.02 -3.19 10.85
C VAL A 123 5.01 -4.33 11.09
N PHE A 124 5.96 -4.14 12.01
CA PHE A 124 7.01 -5.13 12.28
C PHE A 124 6.44 -6.47 12.75
N PRO A 125 5.52 -6.54 13.73
CA PRO A 125 4.92 -7.82 14.12
C PRO A 125 4.18 -8.50 12.97
N ALA A 126 3.46 -7.75 12.14
CA ALA A 126 2.72 -8.32 11.02
C ALA A 126 3.65 -8.94 9.96
N ILE A 127 4.74 -8.25 9.62
CA ILE A 127 5.74 -8.77 8.67
C ILE A 127 6.51 -9.93 9.26
N LEU A 128 6.86 -9.89 10.54
CA LEU A 128 7.48 -11.01 11.22
C LEU A 128 6.61 -12.27 11.16
N GLN A 129 5.30 -12.13 11.42
CA GLN A 129 4.35 -13.25 11.30
C GLN A 129 4.20 -13.73 9.85
N ALA A 130 4.16 -12.82 8.87
CA ALA A 130 4.12 -13.18 7.46
C ALA A 130 5.39 -13.94 7.02
N MET A 131 6.57 -13.55 7.52
CA MET A 131 7.82 -14.26 7.26
C MET A 131 7.84 -15.64 7.93
N ASN A 132 7.35 -15.76 9.17
CA ASN A 132 7.19 -17.05 9.83
C ASN A 132 6.24 -17.96 9.04
N TYR A 133 5.10 -17.44 8.58
CA TYR A 133 4.16 -18.17 7.72
C TYR A 133 4.86 -18.73 6.49
N VAL A 134 5.58 -17.88 5.75
CA VAL A 134 6.28 -18.28 4.52
C VAL A 134 7.39 -19.30 4.80
N ARG A 135 8.13 -19.14 5.91
CA ARG A 135 9.19 -20.07 6.33
C ARG A 135 8.64 -21.48 6.59
N ASP A 136 7.45 -21.57 7.16
CA ASP A 136 6.85 -22.85 7.57
C ASP A 136 6.18 -23.60 6.40
N LEU A 137 6.11 -22.99 5.21
CA LEU A 137 5.63 -23.64 3.99
C LEU A 137 6.67 -24.58 3.39
N SER A 138 6.23 -25.76 2.92
CA SER A 138 7.02 -26.57 2.00
C SER A 138 7.20 -25.90 0.64
N SER A 139 8.16 -26.34 -0.16
CA SER A 139 8.43 -25.74 -1.49
C SER A 139 7.22 -25.73 -2.41
N SER A 140 6.38 -26.78 -2.41
CA SER A 140 5.16 -26.80 -3.23
C SER A 140 4.12 -25.81 -2.72
N GLN A 141 3.89 -25.77 -1.39
CA GLN A 141 2.96 -24.83 -0.78
C GLN A 141 3.40 -23.37 -0.97
N LEU A 142 4.71 -23.10 -0.97
CA LEU A 142 5.26 -21.78 -1.24
C LEU A 142 4.94 -21.31 -2.66
N GLU A 143 5.08 -22.17 -3.66
CA GLU A 143 4.73 -21.82 -5.03
C GLU A 143 3.23 -21.56 -5.20
N ASP A 144 2.38 -22.39 -4.58
CA ASP A 144 0.93 -22.19 -4.57
C ASP A 144 0.54 -20.87 -3.88
N ALA A 145 1.17 -20.54 -2.74
CA ALA A 145 0.99 -19.28 -2.03
C ALA A 145 1.45 -18.07 -2.86
N LYS A 146 2.59 -18.16 -3.55
CA LYS A 146 3.06 -17.10 -4.46
C LYS A 146 2.12 -16.91 -5.67
N ALA A 147 1.47 -17.96 -6.14
CA ALA A 147 0.53 -17.89 -7.25
C ALA A 147 -0.77 -17.19 -6.83
N SER A 148 -1.30 -17.51 -5.65
CA SER A 148 -2.61 -17.04 -5.13
C SER A 148 -2.54 -15.72 -4.34
N MET A 149 -1.50 -15.51 -3.55
CA MET A 149 -1.35 -14.39 -2.62
C MET A 149 -0.33 -13.38 -3.13
N ARG A 150 -0.79 -12.17 -3.49
CA ARG A 150 0.10 -11.10 -4.01
C ARG A 150 1.13 -10.66 -2.97
N TRP A 151 0.74 -10.61 -1.69
CA TRP A 151 1.64 -10.27 -0.59
C TRP A 151 2.77 -11.29 -0.47
N CYS A 152 2.49 -12.59 -0.58
CA CYS A 152 3.49 -13.65 -0.47
C CYS A 152 4.52 -13.53 -1.59
N ARG A 153 4.06 -13.39 -2.84
CA ARG A 153 4.93 -13.16 -4.00
C ARG A 153 5.85 -11.95 -3.82
N SER A 154 5.29 -10.83 -3.38
CA SER A 154 6.03 -9.59 -3.21
C SER A 154 7.01 -9.64 -2.02
N LEU A 155 6.63 -10.31 -0.92
CA LEU A 155 7.51 -10.55 0.22
C LEU A 155 8.71 -11.43 -0.17
N VAL A 156 8.46 -12.56 -0.83
CA VAL A 156 9.49 -13.47 -1.32
C VAL A 156 10.44 -12.77 -2.28
N ALA A 157 9.91 -12.01 -3.24
CA ALA A 157 10.73 -11.27 -4.20
C ALA A 157 11.66 -10.25 -3.50
N LYS A 158 11.22 -9.62 -2.40
CA LYS A 158 12.07 -8.72 -1.61
C LYS A 158 13.13 -9.45 -0.82
N LEU A 159 12.77 -10.56 -0.19
CA LEU A 159 13.72 -11.41 0.53
C LEU A 159 14.86 -11.83 -0.41
N GLN A 160 14.51 -12.28 -1.61
CA GLN A 160 15.48 -12.63 -2.66
C GLN A 160 16.32 -11.43 -3.10
N ALA A 161 15.72 -10.27 -3.35
CA ALA A 161 16.44 -9.06 -3.74
C ALA A 161 17.40 -8.55 -2.66
N ALA A 162 17.10 -8.81 -1.39
CA ALA A 162 17.95 -8.50 -0.23
C ALA A 162 18.97 -9.62 0.09
N ASN A 163 19.00 -10.70 -0.70
CA ASN A 163 19.83 -11.88 -0.45
C ASN A 163 19.57 -12.53 0.94
N ILE A 164 18.31 -12.53 1.36
CA ILE A 164 17.85 -13.10 2.62
C ILE A 164 17.25 -14.49 2.37
N ALA A 165 17.70 -15.47 3.15
CA ALA A 165 17.17 -16.83 3.10
C ALA A 165 15.79 -16.91 3.77
N ILE A 166 14.83 -17.56 3.08
CA ILE A 166 13.44 -17.71 3.56
C ILE A 166 13.34 -18.77 4.66
N ASN A 167 14.19 -19.80 4.59
CA ASN A 167 14.20 -20.97 5.47
C ASN A 167 15.27 -20.89 6.57
N GLY A 168 15.59 -19.68 7.04
CA GLY A 168 16.50 -19.45 8.15
C GLY A 168 15.91 -19.87 9.50
N SER A 169 16.71 -19.78 10.57
CA SER A 169 16.21 -20.00 11.93
C SER A 169 15.18 -18.93 12.34
N ALA A 170 14.49 -19.12 13.47
CA ALA A 170 13.60 -18.11 14.01
C ALA A 170 14.34 -16.79 14.34
N GLU A 171 15.59 -16.89 14.81
CA GLU A 171 16.47 -15.74 15.07
C GLU A 171 16.82 -15.02 13.77
N ASP A 172 17.15 -15.76 12.71
CA ASP A 172 17.44 -15.18 11.40
C ASP A 172 16.20 -14.50 10.81
N THR A 173 15.01 -15.08 11.02
CA THR A 173 13.74 -14.51 10.57
C THR A 173 13.47 -13.17 11.27
N PHE A 174 13.67 -13.11 12.59
CA PHE A 174 13.54 -11.89 13.36
C PHE A 174 14.50 -10.80 12.89
N ARG A 175 15.79 -11.13 12.74
CA ARG A 175 16.81 -10.21 12.24
C ARG A 175 16.49 -9.71 10.83
N SER A 176 16.13 -10.62 9.93
CA SER A 176 15.77 -10.30 8.55
C SER A 176 14.54 -9.39 8.45
N ALA A 177 13.54 -9.59 9.30
CA ALA A 177 12.37 -8.72 9.37
C ALA A 177 12.76 -7.29 9.77
N GLN A 178 13.72 -7.12 10.69
CA GLN A 178 14.24 -5.81 11.04
C GLN A 178 15.00 -5.17 9.88
N GLU A 179 15.88 -5.92 9.20
CA GLU A 179 16.67 -5.43 8.06
C GLU A 179 15.76 -4.92 6.92
N ILE A 180 14.74 -5.70 6.54
CA ILE A 180 13.79 -5.37 5.48
C ILE A 180 12.95 -4.12 5.81
N LEU A 181 12.64 -3.93 7.09
CA LEU A 181 11.90 -2.78 7.61
C LEU A 181 12.79 -1.61 8.06
N LYS A 182 14.11 -1.72 7.81
CA LYS A 182 15.11 -0.73 8.17
C LYS A 182 15.09 -0.40 9.66
N GLU A 183 15.35 -1.42 10.48
CA GLU A 183 15.50 -1.33 11.93
C GLU A 183 14.30 -0.61 12.60
N PRO A 184 13.07 -1.13 12.43
CA PRO A 184 11.87 -0.48 12.94
C PRO A 184 11.91 -0.28 14.45
N ILE A 185 12.50 -1.22 15.21
CA ILE A 185 12.65 -1.11 16.66
C ILE A 185 13.52 0.09 17.05
N THR A 186 14.68 0.26 16.40
CA THR A 186 15.58 1.40 16.66
C THR A 186 14.89 2.72 16.36
N ARG A 187 14.15 2.80 15.25
CA ARG A 187 13.38 3.99 14.89
C ARG A 187 12.29 4.27 15.92
N GLY A 188 11.51 3.26 16.31
CA GLY A 188 10.47 3.43 17.33
C GLY A 188 10.99 3.86 18.69
N LEU A 189 12.15 3.39 19.12
CA LEU A 189 12.80 3.87 20.35
C LEU A 189 13.28 5.32 20.22
N SER A 190 13.75 5.71 19.04
CA SER A 190 14.20 7.09 18.77
C SER A 190 13.03 8.07 18.85
N ASP A 191 11.89 7.71 18.23
CA ASP A 191 10.64 8.47 18.30
C ASP A 191 10.19 8.71 19.75
N ILE A 192 10.20 7.66 20.59
CA ILE A 192 9.82 7.79 22.01
C ILE A 192 10.73 8.79 22.73
N LEU A 193 12.04 8.72 22.49
CA LEU A 193 13.01 9.59 23.15
C LEU A 193 12.83 11.05 22.73
N GLU A 194 12.58 11.30 21.44
CA GLU A 194 12.32 12.63 20.91
C GLU A 194 11.04 13.24 21.51
N GLU A 195 9.96 12.46 21.61
CA GLU A 195 8.71 12.91 22.21
C GLU A 195 8.82 13.18 23.72
N LEU A 196 9.60 12.36 24.45
CA LEU A 196 9.89 12.61 25.86
C LEU A 196 10.66 13.92 26.06
N HIS A 197 11.62 14.25 25.18
CA HIS A 197 12.33 15.52 25.25
C HIS A 197 11.43 16.70 24.88
N ARG A 198 10.53 16.54 23.91
CA ARG A 198 9.56 17.58 23.52
C ARG A 198 8.61 17.96 24.65
N THR A 199 8.19 16.98 25.45
CA THR A 199 7.24 17.18 26.55
C THR A 199 7.88 17.83 27.79
N ASN A 200 9.22 17.75 27.92
CA ASN A 200 9.98 18.31 29.04
C ASN A 200 10.60 19.69 28.75
N ALA A 201 10.37 20.25 27.56
CA ALA A 201 10.85 21.56 27.12
C ALA A 201 9.71 22.60 27.16
#